data_AF-A0A0G1UDN8-F1
#
_entry.id   AF-A0A0G1UDN8-F1
#
_cell.length_a   1.000
_cell.length_b   1.000
_cell.length_c   1.000
_cell.angle_alpha   90.00
_cell.angle_beta   90.00
_cell.angle_gamma   90.00
#
_symmetry.space_group_name_H-M   'P 1'
#
loop_
_entity.id
_entity.type
_entity.pdbx_description
1 polymer ?
#
loop_
_entity_poly.entity_id
_entity_poly.type
_entity_poly.pdbx_seq_one_letter_code
_entity_poly.pdbx_strand_id
1 'polypeptide(L)'
;MTTTINISLPKGLYLDAKKAVTEKNYSSISELFRDALRRILYPELTENGFTPEFEEEVLRRENDPNEKTYAWNGKGSFVDFVLKTGRKDATNRVSR
;
A
#
# COMPACT_ATOMS: atom_id res chain seq x y z
N MET A 1 0.12 9.77 14.89
CA MET A 1 0.86 9.37 16.12
C MET A 1 0.69 7.88 16.31
N THR A 2 1.68 7.19 16.88
CA THR A 2 1.61 5.76 17.21
C THR A 2 1.67 5.58 18.72
N THR A 3 0.87 4.64 19.24
CA THR A 3 0.85 4.29 20.67
C THR A 3 1.34 2.85 20.82
N THR A 4 2.26 2.62 21.76
CA THR A 4 2.76 1.29 22.08
C THR A 4 1.88 0.64 23.13
N ILE A 5 1.45 -0.59 22.86
CA ILE A 5 0.70 -1.43 23.80
C ILE A 5 1.49 -2.70 24.09
N ASN A 6 1.52 -3.12 25.36
CA ASN A 6 2.10 -4.39 25.77
C ASN A 6 0.96 -5.39 25.98
N ILE A 7 1.02 -6.53 25.28
CA ILE A 7 -0.01 -7.57 25.34
C ILE A 7 0.61 -8.91 25.70
N SER A 8 -0.12 -9.71 26.47
CA SER A 8 0.24 -11.10 26.74
C SER A 8 -0.63 -12.03 25.88
N LEU A 9 0.00 -13.06 25.31
CA LEU A 9 -0.67 -14.05 24.47
C LEU A 9 -0.44 -15.45 25.02
N PRO A 10 -1.41 -16.37 24.90
CA PRO A 10 -1.18 -17.79 25.10
C PRO A 10 -0.01 -18.27 24.22
N LYS A 11 0.82 -19.17 24.75
CA LYS A 11 2.02 -19.65 24.05
C LYS A 11 1.72 -20.23 22.68
N GLY A 12 0.63 -21.00 22.55
CA GLY A 12 0.18 -21.56 21.26
C GLY A 12 -0.14 -20.46 20.25
N LEU A 13 -0.96 -19.49 20.65
CA LEU A 13 -1.35 -18.36 19.79
C LEU A 13 -0.14 -17.53 19.34
N TYR A 14 0.84 -17.33 20.21
CA TYR A 14 2.09 -16.64 19.84
C TYR A 14 2.90 -17.41 18.78
N LEU A 15 2.95 -18.74 18.89
CA LEU A 15 3.61 -19.57 17.88
C LEU A 15 2.87 -19.54 16.55
N ASP A 16 1.54 -19.57 16.57
CA ASP A 16 0.73 -19.46 15.36
C ASP A 16 0.86 -18.08 14.70
N ALA A 17 0.91 -17.01 15.51
CA ALA A 17 1.20 -15.66 15.01
C ALA A 17 2.57 -15.58 14.32
N LYS A 18 3.60 -16.23 14.89
CA LYS A 18 4.93 -16.31 14.25
C LYS A 18 4.90 -17.03 12.91
N LYS A 19 4.15 -18.14 12.80
CA LYS A 19 3.98 -18.84 11.53
C LYS A 19 3.28 -17.96 10.50
N ALA A 20 2.19 -17.31 10.90
CA ALA A 20 1.42 -16.42 10.04
C ALA A 20 2.26 -15.23 9.52
N VAL A 21 3.18 -14.70 10.34
CA VAL A 21 4.11 -13.65 9.89
C VAL A 21 4.95 -14.13 8.70
N THR A 22 5.50 -15.34 8.77
CA THR A 22 6.28 -15.93 7.67
C THR A 22 5.41 -16.29 6.47
N GLU A 23 4.30 -17.01 6.69
CA GLU A 23 3.43 -17.52 5.61
C GLU A 23 2.75 -16.40 4.82
N LYS A 24 2.43 -15.28 5.48
CA LYS A 24 1.77 -14.12 4.86
C LYS A 24 2.72 -12.95 4.59
N ASN A 25 4.03 -13.17 4.73
CA ASN A 25 5.07 -12.16 4.45
C ASN A 25 4.91 -10.83 5.21
N TYR A 26 4.47 -10.89 6.47
CA TYR A 26 4.51 -9.70 7.34
C TYR A 26 5.95 -9.40 7.79
N SER A 27 6.27 -8.13 7.95
CA SER A 27 7.57 -7.68 8.49
C SER A 27 7.71 -7.95 9.99
N SER A 28 6.58 -8.02 10.72
CA SER A 28 6.58 -8.21 12.17
C SER A 28 5.22 -8.70 12.69
N ILE A 29 5.24 -9.25 13.91
CA ILE A 29 4.01 -9.59 14.65
C ILE A 29 3.12 -8.36 14.84
N SER A 30 3.70 -7.19 15.12
CA SER A 30 2.95 -5.94 15.28
C SER A 30 2.21 -5.53 14.00
N GLU A 31 2.76 -5.83 12.82
CA GLU A 31 2.09 -5.58 11.55
C GLU A 31 0.89 -6.51 11.34
N LEU A 32 1.06 -7.81 11.61
CA LEU A 32 -0.03 -8.79 11.60
C LEU A 32 -1.17 -8.34 12.54
N PHE A 33 -0.86 -7.89 13.76
CA PHE A 33 -1.89 -7.40 14.69
C PHE A 33 -2.60 -6.15 14.19
N ARG A 34 -1.88 -5.20 13.57
CA ARG A 34 -2.50 -4.01 12.99
C ARG A 34 -3.43 -4.38 11.84
N ASP A 35 -3.02 -5.30 10.96
CA ASP A 35 -3.88 -5.79 9.87
C ASP A 35 -5.14 -6.46 10.41
N ALA A 36 -4.99 -7.41 11.35
CA ALA A 36 -6.12 -8.08 11.98
C ALA A 36 -7.09 -7.10 12.64
N LEU A 37 -6.58 -6.12 13.40
CA LEU A 37 -7.41 -5.07 14.01
C LEU A 37 -8.10 -4.19 12.97
N ARG A 38 -7.43 -3.83 11.87
CA ARG A 38 -8.05 -3.04 10.79
C ARG A 38 -9.22 -3.79 10.17
N ARG A 39 -9.06 -5.07 9.86
CA ARG A 39 -10.14 -5.90 9.28
C ARG A 39 -11.36 -6.02 10.19
N ILE A 40 -11.13 -6.06 11.50
CA ILE A 40 -12.22 -6.13 12.50
C ILE A 40 -12.92 -4.78 12.65
N LEU A 41 -12.15 -3.69 12.70
CA LEU A 41 -12.68 -2.35 13.01
C LEU A 41 -13.22 -1.61 11.78
N TYR A 42 -12.72 -1.94 10.59
CA TYR A 42 -13.05 -1.27 9.33
C TYR A 42 -13.40 -2.34 8.27
N PRO A 43 -14.56 -2.99 8.39
CA PRO A 43 -14.96 -4.09 7.51
C PRO A 43 -15.20 -3.67 6.07
N GLU A 44 -15.37 -2.37 5.81
CA GLU A 44 -15.53 -1.82 4.46
C GLU A 44 -14.20 -1.55 3.72
N LEU A 45 -13.05 -1.80 4.34
CA LEU A 45 -11.78 -1.74 3.62
C LEU A 45 -11.58 -2.97 2.72
N THR A 46 -11.06 -2.74 1.53
CA THR A 46 -10.74 -3.80 0.57
C THR A 46 -9.52 -4.60 1.00
N GLU A 47 -9.19 -5.68 0.29
CA GLU A 47 -8.08 -6.57 0.66
C GLU A 47 -6.74 -5.85 0.80
N ASN A 48 -6.55 -4.77 0.03
CA ASN A 48 -5.37 -3.90 0.05
C ASN A 48 -5.41 -2.80 1.13
N GLY A 49 -6.46 -2.75 1.94
CA GLY A 49 -6.66 -1.72 2.96
C GLY A 49 -7.07 -0.37 2.37
N PHE A 50 -7.55 -0.34 1.13
CA PHE A 50 -8.12 0.84 0.49
C PHE A 50 -9.62 0.92 0.78
N THR A 51 -10.19 2.11 0.59
CA THR A 51 -11.65 2.18 0.45
C THR A 51 -12.02 1.63 -0.95
N PRO A 52 -13.21 1.05 -1.12
CA PRO A 52 -13.64 0.51 -2.41
C PRO A 52 -13.54 1.53 -3.53
N GLU A 53 -13.87 2.79 -3.26
CA GLU A 53 -13.83 3.87 -4.23
C GLU A 53 -12.39 4.19 -4.67
N PHE A 54 -11.43 4.09 -3.76
CA PHE A 54 -10.02 4.32 -4.08
C PHE A 54 -9.46 3.17 -4.91
N GLU A 55 -9.77 1.92 -4.56
CA GLU A 55 -9.34 0.76 -5.32
C GLU A 55 -9.94 0.75 -6.73
N GLU A 56 -11.22 1.09 -6.86
CA GLU A 56 -11.88 1.23 -8.17
C GLU A 56 -11.23 2.33 -9.02
N GLU A 57 -10.86 3.46 -8.43
CA GLU A 57 -10.13 4.52 -9.14
C GLU A 57 -8.76 4.05 -9.62
N VAL A 58 -8.02 3.30 -8.79
CA VAL A 58 -6.71 2.73 -9.16
C VAL A 58 -6.86 1.74 -10.30
N LEU A 59 -7.81 0.81 -10.21
CA LEU A 59 -8.08 -0.18 -11.24
C LEU A 59 -8.58 0.46 -12.54
N ARG A 60 -9.38 1.52 -12.46
CA ARG A 60 -9.84 2.27 -13.63
C ARG A 60 -8.67 2.93 -14.35
N ARG A 61 -7.74 3.52 -13.60
CA ARG A 61 -6.53 4.16 -14.13
C ARG A 61 -5.59 3.17 -14.82
N GLU A 62 -5.32 2.04 -14.17
CA GLU A 62 -4.51 0.98 -14.79
C GLU A 62 -5.12 0.45 -16.10
N ASN A 63 -6.46 0.42 -16.20
CA ASN A 63 -7.17 -0.04 -17.39
C ASN A 63 -7.44 1.05 -18.44
N ASP A 64 -7.12 2.32 -18.20
CA ASP A 64 -7.33 3.38 -19.20
C ASP A 64 -6.19 3.36 -20.23
N PRO A 65 -6.47 2.96 -21.50
CA PRO A 65 -5.44 2.88 -22.54
C PRO A 65 -4.85 4.24 -22.93
N ASN A 66 -5.45 5.35 -22.51
CA ASN A 66 -4.95 6.70 -22.78
C ASN A 66 -4.09 7.27 -21.64
N GLU A 67 -3.99 6.56 -20.50
CA GLU A 67 -3.21 7.03 -19.38
C GLU A 67 -1.72 6.69 -19.59
N LYS A 68 -0.87 7.73 -19.58
CA LYS A 68 0.56 7.57 -19.83
C LYS A 68 1.22 6.86 -18.66
N THR A 69 1.52 5.58 -18.85
CA THR A 69 2.39 4.82 -17.95
C THR A 69 3.85 5.15 -18.24
N TYR A 70 4.57 5.61 -17.21
CA TYR A 70 6.00 5.90 -17.31
C TYR A 70 6.78 4.82 -16.56
N ALA A 71 7.47 3.95 -17.31
CA ALA A 71 8.31 2.92 -16.72
C ALA A 71 9.68 3.50 -16.35
N TRP A 72 10.07 3.37 -15.08
CA TRP A 72 11.43 3.70 -14.64
C TRP A 72 12.35 2.49 -14.84
N ASN A 73 13.50 2.71 -15.49
CA ASN A 73 14.45 1.64 -15.85
C ASN A 73 15.50 1.35 -14.77
N GLY A 74 15.32 1.88 -13.55
CA GLY A 74 16.26 1.72 -12.44
C GLY A 74 17.57 2.51 -12.56
N LYS A 75 17.78 3.31 -13.62
CA LYS A 75 18.98 4.14 -13.77
C LYS A 75 18.73 5.55 -13.21
N GLY A 76 19.66 6.02 -12.37
CA GLY A 76 19.63 7.35 -11.77
C GLY A 76 18.72 7.45 -10.54
N SER A 77 18.35 8.67 -10.15
CA SER A 77 17.44 8.92 -9.02
C SER A 77 15.98 8.76 -9.44
N PHE A 78 15.24 7.92 -8.72
CA PHE A 78 13.79 7.78 -8.91
C PHE A 78 13.05 9.11 -8.67
N VAL A 79 13.48 9.88 -7.67
CA VAL A 79 12.86 11.17 -7.33
C VAL A 79 12.98 12.15 -8.50
N ASP A 80 14.15 12.22 -9.13
CA ASP A 80 14.36 13.12 -10.27
C ASP A 80 13.55 12.67 -11.49
N PHE A 81 13.43 11.35 -11.70
CA PHE A 81 12.59 10.78 -12.74
C PHE A 81 11.12 11.18 -12.57
N VAL A 82 10.57 11.04 -11.36
CA VAL A 82 9.18 11.40 -11.04
C VAL A 82 8.97 12.91 -11.21
N LEU A 83 9.84 13.75 -10.64
CA LEU A 83 9.71 15.21 -10.71
C LEU A 83 9.81 15.74 -12.14
N LYS A 84 10.71 15.17 -12.95
CA LYS A 84 10.86 15.57 -14.36
C LYS A 84 9.66 15.16 -15.21
N THR A 85 9.09 14.00 -14.94
CA THR A 85 7.91 13.49 -15.64
C THR A 85 6.67 14.31 -15.27
N GLY A 86 6.45 14.57 -13.99
CA GLY A 86 5.38 15.45 -13.51
C GLY A 86 5.46 16.87 -14.07
N ARG A 87 6.67 17.46 -14.18
CA ARG A 87 6.86 18.78 -14.80
C ARG A 87 6.51 18.81 -16.30
N LYS A 88 6.81 17.76 -17.05
CA LYS A 88 6.49 17.65 -18.49
C LYS A 88 4.98 17.55 -18.75
N ASP A 89 4.26 16.84 -17.90
CA ASP A 89 2.81 16.72 -18.02
C ASP A 89 2.09 18.01 -17.61
N ALA A 90 2.62 18.75 -16.62
CA ALA A 90 2.11 20.07 -16.28
C ALA A 90 2.28 21.09 -17.42
N THR A 91 3.44 21.09 -18.10
CA THR A 91 3.69 22.01 -19.22
C THR A 91 2.84 21.70 -20.46
N ASN A 92 2.57 20.43 -20.74
CA ASN A 92 1.70 20.04 -21.87
C ASN A 92 0.21 20.37 -21.65
N ARG A 93 -0.25 20.50 -20.40
CA ARG A 93 -1.63 20.89 -20.07
C ARG A 93 -1.88 22.40 -20.15
N VAL A 94 -0.85 23.22 -20.05
CA VAL A 94 -0.96 24.70 -20.13
C VAL A 94 -0.92 25.20 -21.59
N SER A 95 -0.44 24.37 -22.51
CA SER A 95 -0.31 24.70 -23.94
C SER A 95 -1.47 24.19 -24.82
N ARG A 96 -2.56 23.71 -24.21
CA ARG A 96 -3.82 23.31 -24.88
C ARG A 96 -4.95 24.19 -24.37
#